data_AF-A0A969LKS6-F1
#
_entry.id   AF-A0A969LKS6-F1
#
_cell.length_a   1.000
_cell.length_b   1.000
_cell.length_c   1.000
_cell.angle_alpha   90.00
_cell.angle_beta   90.00
_cell.angle_gamma   90.00
#
_symmetry.space_group_name_H-M   'P 1'
#
loop_
_entity.id
_entity.type
_entity.pdbx_description
1 polymer ?
#
loop_
_entity_poly.entity_id
_entity_poly.type
_entity_poly.pdbx_seq_one_letter_code
_entity_poly.pdbx_strand_id
1 'polypeptide(L)'
;CHGAWLTVAGNCGCYGVCGAPAEGQSSTRLPKGFIEKISKGKLETINERLSRSDFKTLLLIRTSPIGPPFDLVSYASGILRVSFWNYFFPALTGMVGFWATLSLNIPDFTRYAKSQKAQIKGQAIGLPPSMTLFAFIGVVVTSATAIVYGSTIWDPVVLAGRFENKMMVSFAMLAVAISTLATNIAANIVSPANDFSNLAPDKINFRTGGYITGVIGVLIFPWKLIADPNGYIFTWLIAYSSLLGPIGGIMIADYYFIRKQNLNVKDLYDHKGEYRFTNGFNRYAIIALLLGILPNVPGFLLQIKLISSTAFPAWISQLYNYAWFVGFLVSGIVYMLLMKSYRTSTQITKAKYVTAD
;
A
#
# COMPACT_ATOMS: atom_id res chain seq x y z
N CYS A 1 7.70 10.43 8.18
CA CYS A 1 7.02 9.15 8.53
C CYS A 1 5.74 9.33 9.36
N HIS A 2 5.65 10.24 10.35
CA HIS A 2 4.36 10.49 11.02
C HIS A 2 3.30 11.16 10.13
N GLY A 3 3.76 12.02 9.21
CA GLY A 3 3.00 12.50 8.06
C GLY A 3 2.35 11.32 7.37
N ALA A 4 3.09 10.41 6.76
CA ALA A 4 2.53 9.26 6.03
C ALA A 4 1.35 8.52 6.71
N TRP A 5 1.26 8.40 8.04
CA TRP A 5 0.11 7.77 8.71
C TRP A 5 -1.15 8.63 8.83
N LEU A 6 -1.00 9.89 9.26
CA LEU A 6 -2.10 10.87 9.34
C LEU A 6 -2.41 11.48 7.98
N THR A 7 -1.40 11.67 7.14
CA THR A 7 -1.48 11.90 5.70
C THR A 7 -2.24 10.77 5.07
N VAL A 8 -1.93 9.48 5.26
CA VAL A 8 -2.65 8.42 4.52
C VAL A 8 -4.08 8.19 5.03
N ALA A 9 -4.29 8.08 6.34
CA ALA A 9 -5.63 7.90 6.88
C ALA A 9 -6.49 9.17 6.74
N GLY A 10 -5.86 10.35 6.85
CA GLY A 10 -6.44 11.64 6.52
C GLY A 10 -6.62 11.87 5.02
N ASN A 11 -5.79 11.30 4.14
CA ASN A 11 -5.86 11.42 2.67
C ASN A 11 -7.01 10.59 2.12
N CYS A 12 -7.27 9.41 2.67
CA CYS A 12 -8.48 8.66 2.36
C CYS A 12 -9.75 9.46 2.71
N GLY A 13 -9.72 10.30 3.76
CA GLY A 13 -10.84 11.16 4.16
C GLY A 13 -10.85 12.59 3.56
N CYS A 14 -9.72 13.12 3.09
CA CYS A 14 -9.57 14.52 2.69
C CYS A 14 -9.36 14.73 1.19
N TYR A 15 -8.87 13.74 0.43
CA TYR A 15 -8.87 13.85 -1.04
C TYR A 15 -10.26 13.76 -1.65
N GLY A 16 -11.29 13.42 -0.86
CA GLY A 16 -12.69 13.58 -1.25
C GLY A 16 -13.12 15.04 -1.51
N VAL A 17 -12.28 16.05 -1.21
CA VAL A 17 -12.66 17.47 -1.38
C VAL A 17 -11.65 18.30 -2.20
N CYS A 18 -10.40 17.86 -2.38
CA CYS A 18 -9.39 18.65 -3.08
C CYS A 18 -8.77 17.91 -4.27
N GLY A 19 -9.49 17.92 -5.40
CA GLY A 19 -8.94 17.65 -6.73
C GLY A 19 -8.93 18.92 -7.57
N ALA A 20 -7.73 19.48 -7.81
CA ALA A 20 -7.48 20.53 -8.80
C ALA A 20 -7.74 20.02 -10.25
N PRO A 21 -7.88 20.90 -11.25
CA PRO A 21 -8.66 20.64 -12.45
C PRO A 21 -7.94 19.71 -13.43
N ALA A 22 -8.53 18.56 -13.73
CA ALA A 22 -8.27 17.87 -14.99
C ALA A 22 -9.43 18.24 -15.94
N GLU A 23 -9.15 19.17 -16.84
CA GLU A 23 -9.98 19.40 -18.03
C GLU A 23 -10.03 18.12 -18.87
N GLY A 24 -11.23 17.82 -19.37
CA GLY A 24 -11.41 16.88 -20.47
C GLY A 24 -11.60 15.43 -20.05
N GLN A 25 -12.83 15.05 -19.72
CA GLN A 25 -13.44 13.81 -20.25
C GLN A 25 -14.95 13.85 -20.08
N SER A 26 -15.64 14.06 -21.20
CA SER A 26 -17.08 13.89 -21.33
C SER A 26 -17.44 12.40 -21.24
N SER A 27 -18.37 12.04 -20.36
CA SER A 27 -19.45 11.12 -20.75
C SER A 27 -20.65 11.27 -19.82
N THR A 28 -21.66 11.96 -20.34
CA THR A 28 -23.03 12.01 -19.82
C THR A 28 -23.78 10.74 -20.22
N ARG A 29 -24.39 10.03 -19.27
CA ARG A 29 -25.57 9.18 -19.52
C ARG A 29 -26.46 9.06 -18.27
N LEU A 30 -26.96 10.20 -17.79
CA LEU A 30 -28.23 10.25 -17.06
C LEU A 30 -28.99 11.52 -17.53
N PRO A 31 -30.30 11.45 -17.78
CA PRO A 31 -31.07 12.60 -18.25
C PRO A 31 -31.03 13.71 -17.18
N LYS A 32 -30.60 14.92 -17.56
CA LYS A 32 -30.51 16.09 -16.65
C LYS A 32 -31.80 16.31 -15.85
N GLY A 33 -32.96 16.08 -16.46
CA GLY A 33 -34.27 16.20 -15.81
C GLY A 33 -34.55 15.16 -14.72
N PHE A 34 -33.95 13.97 -14.78
CA PHE A 34 -34.10 12.94 -13.74
C PHE A 34 -33.25 13.27 -12.50
N ILE A 35 -32.04 13.80 -12.72
CA ILE A 35 -31.16 14.29 -11.65
C ILE A 35 -31.75 15.55 -11.01
N GLU A 36 -32.31 16.49 -11.77
CA GLU A 36 -32.97 17.68 -11.21
C GLU A 36 -34.18 17.33 -10.34
N LYS A 37 -34.99 16.34 -10.73
CA LYS A 37 -36.21 15.96 -9.99
C LYS A 37 -35.90 15.24 -8.66
N ILE A 38 -34.78 14.49 -8.61
CA ILE A 38 -34.32 13.80 -7.39
C ILE A 38 -33.46 14.71 -6.51
N SER A 39 -32.72 15.65 -7.11
CA SER A 39 -31.72 16.45 -6.41
C SER A 39 -32.22 17.82 -5.95
N LYS A 40 -33.15 18.50 -6.63
CA LYS A 40 -33.52 19.89 -6.30
C LYS A 40 -33.93 20.10 -4.83
N GLY A 41 -34.84 19.28 -4.30
CA GLY A 41 -35.25 19.38 -2.90
C GLY A 41 -34.20 18.90 -1.89
N LYS A 42 -33.36 17.92 -2.26
CA LYS A 42 -32.29 17.39 -1.38
C LYS A 42 -31.04 18.28 -1.37
N LEU A 43 -30.73 18.96 -2.47
CA LEU A 43 -29.57 19.84 -2.65
C LEU A 43 -29.72 21.16 -1.90
N GLU A 44 -30.89 21.79 -1.98
CA GLU A 44 -31.18 23.00 -1.19
C GLU A 44 -31.17 22.68 0.31
N THR A 45 -31.73 21.53 0.70
CA THR A 45 -31.66 21.04 2.09
C THR A 45 -30.23 20.73 2.54
N ILE A 46 -29.35 20.24 1.66
CA ILE A 46 -27.93 19.96 1.96
C ILE A 46 -27.11 21.26 2.05
N ASN A 47 -27.35 22.25 1.17
CA ASN A 47 -26.69 23.55 1.25
C ASN A 47 -27.14 24.37 2.48
N GLU A 48 -28.44 24.37 2.79
CA GLU A 48 -28.94 24.95 4.05
C GLU A 48 -28.40 24.20 5.27
N ARG A 49 -28.33 22.86 5.24
CA ARG A 49 -27.73 22.07 6.33
C ARG A 49 -26.21 22.21 6.41
N LEU A 50 -25.48 22.42 5.33
CA LEU A 50 -24.05 22.74 5.37
C LEU A 50 -23.81 24.13 5.98
N SER A 51 -24.74 25.07 5.80
CA SER A 51 -24.70 26.38 6.44
C SER A 51 -25.14 26.38 7.93
N ARG A 52 -25.97 25.41 8.34
CA ARG A 52 -26.57 25.34 9.70
C ARG A 52 -26.13 24.18 10.59
N SER A 53 -25.46 23.14 10.08
CA SER A 53 -25.25 21.88 10.81
C SER A 53 -23.78 21.56 11.07
N ASP A 54 -23.39 21.89 12.29
CA ASP A 54 -22.43 21.24 13.18
C ASP A 54 -21.65 20.04 12.65
N PHE A 55 -20.33 20.10 12.91
CA PHE A 55 -19.31 19.04 12.95
C PHE A 55 -19.76 17.58 12.72
N LYS A 56 -20.84 17.12 13.38
CA LYS A 56 -21.46 15.80 13.18
C LYS A 56 -21.80 15.50 11.72
N THR A 57 -22.30 16.47 10.95
CA THR A 57 -22.63 16.28 9.52
C THR A 57 -21.36 16.10 8.70
N LEU A 58 -20.36 16.97 8.93
CA LEU A 58 -19.07 16.90 8.23
C LEU A 58 -18.31 15.62 8.59
N LEU A 59 -18.44 15.16 9.83
CA LEU A 59 -17.86 13.91 10.33
C LEU A 59 -18.56 12.66 9.77
N LEU A 60 -19.89 12.62 9.79
CA LEU A 60 -20.67 11.52 9.20
C LEU A 60 -20.39 11.38 7.71
N ILE A 61 -20.17 12.52 7.05
CA ILE A 61 -19.77 12.54 5.67
C ILE A 61 -18.41 11.84 5.53
N ARG A 62 -17.36 12.34 6.18
CA ARG A 62 -16.01 11.79 5.97
C ARG A 62 -15.76 10.39 6.54
N THR A 63 -16.57 9.91 7.48
CA THR A 63 -16.37 8.59 8.14
C THR A 63 -17.20 7.46 7.53
N SER A 64 -18.26 7.76 6.77
CA SER A 64 -19.13 6.72 6.22
C SER A 64 -18.66 6.32 4.81
N PRO A 65 -18.23 5.05 4.59
CA PRO A 65 -17.99 4.55 3.23
C PRO A 65 -19.28 4.37 2.42
N ILE A 66 -20.45 4.50 3.06
CA ILE A 66 -21.79 4.30 2.49
C ILE A 66 -22.57 5.64 2.47
N GLY A 67 -21.90 6.78 2.58
CA GLY A 67 -22.50 8.11 2.54
C GLY A 67 -21.61 9.14 1.83
N PRO A 68 -22.09 10.38 1.59
CA PRO A 68 -21.24 11.45 1.06
C PRO A 68 -19.97 11.51 1.91
N PRO A 69 -18.74 11.66 1.41
CA PRO A 69 -18.35 12.09 0.08
C PRO A 69 -17.98 10.91 -0.82
N PHE A 70 -18.67 9.76 -0.71
CA PHE A 70 -18.33 8.57 -1.48
C PHE A 70 -19.53 7.93 -2.19
N ASP A 71 -20.69 8.58 -2.20
CA ASP A 71 -21.90 8.02 -2.80
C ASP A 71 -22.17 8.52 -4.24
N LEU A 72 -22.87 7.71 -5.03
CA LEU A 72 -23.39 8.00 -6.37
C LEU A 72 -24.20 9.31 -6.38
N VAL A 73 -24.92 9.58 -5.28
CA VAL A 73 -25.69 10.81 -5.04
C VAL A 73 -24.76 12.04 -4.91
N SER A 74 -23.56 11.88 -4.37
CA SER A 74 -22.58 12.98 -4.19
C SER A 74 -21.83 13.32 -5.48
N TYR A 75 -21.61 12.31 -6.33
CA TYR A 75 -21.15 12.50 -7.71
C TYR A 75 -22.25 13.15 -8.57
N ALA A 76 -23.49 12.68 -8.45
CA ALA A 76 -24.65 13.26 -9.15
C ALA A 76 -25.03 14.68 -8.66
N SER A 77 -24.72 15.02 -7.40
CA SER A 77 -24.94 16.35 -6.82
C SER A 77 -23.78 17.32 -7.06
N GLY A 78 -22.71 16.89 -7.74
CA GLY A 78 -21.56 17.74 -8.08
C GLY A 78 -20.60 18.05 -6.93
N ILE A 79 -20.77 17.41 -5.77
CA ILE A 79 -19.92 17.60 -4.58
C ILE A 79 -18.58 16.87 -4.74
N LEU A 80 -18.54 15.76 -5.48
CA LEU A 80 -17.30 15.13 -5.94
C LEU A 80 -17.18 15.12 -7.45
N ARG A 81 -15.95 15.20 -7.93
CA ARG A 81 -15.60 15.05 -9.35
C ARG A 81 -15.20 13.62 -9.73
N VAL A 82 -15.12 12.67 -8.77
CA VAL A 82 -14.60 11.31 -8.98
C VAL A 82 -15.55 10.25 -8.41
N SER A 83 -15.82 9.19 -9.18
CA SER A 83 -16.61 8.02 -8.74
C SER A 83 -15.88 7.23 -7.64
N PHE A 84 -16.62 6.76 -6.62
CA PHE A 84 -16.05 5.99 -5.51
C PHE A 84 -15.23 4.79 -5.97
N TRP A 85 -15.76 3.95 -6.86
CA TRP A 85 -15.05 2.76 -7.32
C TRP A 85 -13.76 3.08 -8.09
N ASN A 86 -13.74 4.21 -8.79
CA ASN A 86 -12.55 4.69 -9.50
C ASN A 86 -11.47 5.21 -8.54
N TYR A 87 -11.83 5.55 -7.30
CA TYR A 87 -10.90 5.99 -6.26
C TYR A 87 -10.50 4.85 -5.30
N PHE A 88 -11.48 4.02 -4.92
CA PHE A 88 -11.35 2.98 -3.90
C PHE A 88 -10.27 1.96 -4.25
N PHE A 89 -10.29 1.40 -5.47
CA PHE A 89 -9.33 0.37 -5.85
C PHE A 89 -7.90 0.88 -5.99
N PRO A 90 -7.61 2.02 -6.66
CA PRO A 90 -6.28 2.61 -6.63
C PRO A 90 -5.80 2.94 -5.21
N ALA A 91 -6.67 3.52 -4.38
CA ALA A 91 -6.34 3.84 -2.99
C ALA A 91 -6.03 2.56 -2.19
N LEU A 92 -6.85 1.53 -2.31
CA LEU A 92 -6.63 0.23 -1.68
C LEU A 92 -5.31 -0.39 -2.14
N THR A 93 -5.02 -0.39 -3.44
CA THR A 93 -3.76 -0.90 -4.00
C THR A 93 -2.55 -0.12 -3.47
N GLY A 94 -2.66 1.21 -3.36
CA GLY A 94 -1.63 2.04 -2.73
C GLY A 94 -1.44 1.71 -1.24
N MET A 95 -2.53 1.45 -0.51
CA MET A 95 -2.48 1.06 0.90
C MET A 95 -1.83 -0.30 1.11
N VAL A 96 -2.22 -1.29 0.30
CA VAL A 96 -1.58 -2.60 0.33
C VAL A 96 -0.09 -2.47 0.01
N GLY A 97 0.28 -1.64 -0.98
CA GLY A 97 1.67 -1.34 -1.32
C GLY A 97 2.47 -0.72 -0.18
N PHE A 98 1.86 0.21 0.55
CA PHE A 98 2.47 0.81 1.73
C PHE A 98 2.77 -0.23 2.82
N TRP A 99 1.88 -1.21 3.01
CA TRP A 99 2.02 -2.28 4.01
C TRP A 99 2.78 -3.53 3.53
N ALA A 100 3.06 -3.59 2.24
CA ALA A 100 3.62 -4.77 1.59
C ALA A 100 4.98 -5.16 2.15
N THR A 101 5.88 -4.19 2.36
CA THR A 101 7.24 -4.46 2.85
C THR A 101 7.23 -5.06 4.23
N LEU A 102 6.44 -4.49 5.16
CA LEU A 102 6.31 -5.06 6.49
C LEU A 102 5.66 -6.44 6.44
N SER A 103 4.68 -6.65 5.55
CA SER A 103 4.00 -7.93 5.42
C SER A 103 4.92 -9.03 4.88
N LEU A 104 5.74 -8.72 3.88
CA LEU A 104 6.70 -9.66 3.29
C LEU A 104 7.84 -9.99 4.26
N ASN A 105 8.23 -9.03 5.11
CA ASN A 105 9.34 -9.17 6.04
C ASN A 105 8.89 -9.41 7.50
N ILE A 106 7.60 -9.66 7.74
CA ILE A 106 7.10 -10.00 9.08
C ILE A 106 7.83 -11.18 9.74
N PRO A 107 8.40 -12.17 9.01
CA PRO A 107 9.23 -13.21 9.60
C PRO A 107 10.43 -12.72 10.42
N ASP A 108 10.95 -11.52 10.15
CA ASP A 108 12.04 -10.90 10.94
C ASP A 108 11.66 -10.75 12.42
N PHE A 109 10.38 -10.50 12.69
CA PHE A 109 9.83 -10.38 14.04
C PHE A 109 9.26 -11.71 14.52
N THR A 110 8.49 -12.39 13.68
CA THR A 110 7.74 -13.58 14.13
C THR A 110 8.64 -14.77 14.39
N ARG A 111 9.90 -14.78 13.89
CA ARG A 111 10.89 -15.79 14.28
C ARG A 111 11.19 -15.81 15.79
N TYR A 112 10.94 -14.69 16.48
CA TYR A 112 11.08 -14.56 17.94
C TYR A 112 9.76 -14.77 18.70
N ALA A 113 8.66 -15.05 18.01
CA ALA A 113 7.38 -15.29 18.65
C ALA A 113 7.36 -16.67 19.33
N LYS A 114 6.73 -16.73 20.51
CA LYS A 114 6.59 -17.99 21.28
C LYS A 114 5.81 -19.07 20.53
N SER A 115 4.88 -18.69 19.64
CA SER A 115 4.10 -19.62 18.82
C SER A 115 3.39 -18.90 17.66
N GLN A 116 2.92 -19.67 16.68
CA GLN A 116 2.11 -19.15 15.57
C GLN A 116 0.79 -18.52 16.06
N LYS A 117 0.14 -19.12 17.06
CA LYS A 117 -1.07 -18.53 17.66
C LYS A 117 -0.78 -17.18 18.32
N ALA A 118 0.36 -17.06 18.99
CA ALA A 118 0.76 -15.82 19.65
C ALA A 118 0.99 -14.69 18.64
N GLN A 119 1.68 -14.95 17.54
CA GLN A 119 1.91 -13.91 16.52
C GLN A 119 0.60 -13.50 15.82
N ILE A 120 -0.27 -14.46 15.47
CA ILE A 120 -1.56 -14.16 14.81
C ILE A 120 -2.42 -13.28 15.73
N LYS A 121 -2.56 -13.69 17.00
CA LYS A 121 -3.35 -12.94 17.98
C LYS A 121 -2.75 -11.55 18.25
N GLY A 122 -1.42 -11.47 18.37
CA GLY A 122 -0.71 -10.20 18.57
C GLY A 122 -0.96 -9.22 17.42
N GLN A 123 -0.84 -9.67 16.18
CA GLN A 123 -1.09 -8.82 15.00
C GLN A 123 -2.58 -8.46 14.86
N ALA A 124 -3.50 -9.40 15.06
CA ALA A 124 -4.94 -9.17 14.93
C ALA A 124 -5.51 -8.21 15.99
N ILE A 125 -4.94 -8.20 17.20
CA ILE A 125 -5.34 -7.27 18.26
C ILE A 125 -4.59 -5.94 18.11
N GLY A 126 -3.32 -5.99 17.69
CA GLY A 126 -2.46 -4.82 17.60
C GLY A 126 -2.78 -3.92 16.41
N LEU A 127 -2.88 -4.48 15.19
CA LEU A 127 -2.91 -3.68 13.97
C LEU A 127 -4.32 -3.16 13.63
N PRO A 128 -5.36 -3.98 13.39
CA PRO A 128 -6.66 -3.45 12.94
C PRO A 128 -7.33 -2.47 13.91
N PRO A 129 -7.39 -2.72 15.24
CA PRO A 129 -8.01 -1.79 16.18
C PRO A 129 -7.28 -0.45 16.25
N SER A 130 -5.93 -0.47 16.33
CA SER A 130 -5.14 0.76 16.40
C SER A 130 -5.24 1.56 15.09
N MET A 131 -5.19 0.89 13.95
CA MET A 131 -5.37 1.53 12.63
C MET A 131 -6.73 2.19 12.51
N THR A 132 -7.80 1.49 12.93
CA THR A 132 -9.16 2.02 12.90
C THR A 132 -9.28 3.26 13.79
N LEU A 133 -8.72 3.21 14.99
CA LEU A 133 -8.72 4.33 15.93
C LEU A 133 -7.97 5.54 15.37
N PHE A 134 -6.74 5.36 14.87
CA PHE A 134 -5.95 6.46 14.33
C PHE A 134 -6.56 7.04 13.06
N ALA A 135 -7.14 6.21 12.20
CA ALA A 135 -7.85 6.69 11.03
C ALA A 135 -9.08 7.52 11.40
N PHE A 136 -9.86 7.04 12.37
CA PHE A 136 -10.99 7.80 12.91
C PHE A 136 -10.54 9.15 13.48
N ILE A 137 -9.52 9.17 14.33
CA ILE A 137 -8.97 10.42 14.90
C ILE A 137 -8.49 11.36 13.79
N GLY A 138 -7.77 10.86 12.78
CA GLY A 138 -7.30 11.67 11.67
C GLY A 138 -8.43 12.35 10.90
N VAL A 139 -9.51 11.60 10.60
CA VAL A 139 -10.70 12.14 9.93
C VAL A 139 -11.41 13.16 10.81
N VAL A 140 -11.63 12.85 12.09
CA VAL A 140 -12.28 13.74 13.08
C VAL A 140 -11.53 15.06 13.22
N VAL A 141 -10.22 14.99 13.46
CA VAL A 141 -9.38 16.17 13.67
C VAL A 141 -9.32 17.01 12.40
N THR A 142 -9.08 16.39 11.24
CA THR A 142 -9.03 17.15 9.98
C THR A 142 -10.40 17.75 9.61
N SER A 143 -11.50 17.11 10.02
CA SER A 143 -12.85 17.68 9.90
C SER A 143 -13.04 18.89 10.78
N ALA A 144 -12.59 18.83 12.03
CA ALA A 144 -12.65 19.95 12.95
C ALA A 144 -11.86 21.16 12.41
N THR A 145 -10.67 20.93 11.83
CA THR A 145 -9.85 22.04 11.29
C THR A 145 -10.55 22.82 10.17
N ALA A 146 -11.36 22.16 9.34
CA ALA A 146 -12.13 22.84 8.30
C ALA A 146 -13.14 23.84 8.89
N ILE A 147 -13.73 23.52 10.04
CA ILE A 147 -14.71 24.36 10.73
C ILE A 147 -14.00 25.45 11.53
N VAL A 148 -12.92 25.11 12.24
CA VAL A 148 -12.21 26.03 13.14
C VAL A 148 -11.33 27.01 12.38
N TYR A 149 -10.62 26.56 11.34
CA TYR A 149 -9.62 27.34 10.61
C TYR A 149 -10.02 27.64 9.15
N GLY A 150 -11.23 27.27 8.73
CA GLY A 150 -11.70 27.46 7.35
C GLY A 150 -10.95 26.63 6.30
N SER A 151 -10.04 25.74 6.71
CA SER A 151 -9.21 24.93 5.82
C SER A 151 -8.89 23.58 6.46
N THR A 152 -8.77 22.54 5.63
CA THR A 152 -8.42 21.20 6.10
C THR A 152 -6.92 21.08 6.34
N ILE A 153 -6.52 20.91 7.60
CA ILE A 153 -5.14 20.66 7.99
C ILE A 153 -5.01 19.18 8.39
N TRP A 154 -4.43 18.39 7.51
CA TRP A 154 -4.20 16.95 7.75
C TRP A 154 -2.84 16.66 8.40
N ASP A 155 -1.87 17.58 8.28
CA ASP A 155 -0.54 17.41 8.85
C ASP A 155 -0.57 17.81 10.34
N PRO A 156 -0.32 16.86 11.28
CA PRO A 156 -0.34 17.13 12.71
C PRO A 156 0.74 18.12 13.15
N VAL A 157 1.87 18.21 12.44
CA VAL A 157 2.95 19.15 12.76
C VAL A 157 2.51 20.58 12.40
N VAL A 158 1.88 20.74 11.24
CA VAL A 158 1.30 22.03 10.82
C VAL A 158 0.16 22.44 11.76
N LEU A 159 -0.69 21.48 12.15
CA LEU A 159 -1.77 21.74 13.10
C LEU A 159 -1.25 22.14 14.47
N ALA A 160 -0.19 21.50 14.98
CA ALA A 160 0.43 21.85 16.24
C ALA A 160 0.92 23.31 16.25
N GLY A 161 1.44 23.80 15.12
CA GLY A 161 1.85 25.20 14.97
C GLY A 161 0.72 26.23 15.03
N ARG A 162 -0.56 25.80 15.00
CA ARG A 162 -1.72 26.69 15.15
C ARG A 162 -2.11 26.96 16.61
N PHE A 163 -1.59 26.19 17.56
CA PHE A 163 -1.92 26.37 18.98
C PHE A 163 -1.04 27.45 19.63
N GLU A 164 -1.65 28.30 20.44
CA GLU A 164 -0.95 29.40 21.14
C GLU A 164 -0.14 28.90 22.35
N ASN A 165 -0.59 27.82 23.01
CA ASN A 165 0.07 27.29 24.20
C ASN A 165 1.37 26.55 23.83
N LYS A 166 2.49 27.28 23.90
CA LYS A 166 3.84 26.78 23.59
C LYS A 166 4.23 25.53 24.39
N MET A 167 3.77 25.39 25.63
CA MET A 167 4.09 24.24 26.47
C MET A 167 3.39 22.98 25.94
N MET A 168 2.09 23.09 25.62
CA MET A 168 1.33 21.98 25.01
C MET A 168 1.94 21.55 23.68
N VAL A 169 2.28 22.51 22.82
CA VAL A 169 2.92 22.24 21.52
C VAL A 169 4.26 21.53 21.70
N SER A 170 5.07 21.97 22.67
CA SER A 170 6.37 21.35 22.95
C SER A 170 6.22 19.89 23.37
N PHE A 171 5.30 19.59 24.29
CA PHE A 171 5.02 18.21 24.69
C PHE A 171 4.48 17.35 23.53
N ALA A 172 3.57 17.90 22.72
CA ALA A 172 3.03 17.20 21.56
C ALA A 172 4.13 16.89 20.52
N MET A 173 5.01 17.84 20.22
CA MET A 173 6.11 17.65 19.27
C MET A 173 7.15 16.66 19.80
N LEU A 174 7.45 16.67 21.10
CA LEU A 174 8.31 15.66 21.71
C LEU A 174 7.69 14.26 21.59
N ALA A 175 6.39 14.11 21.87
CA ALA A 175 5.69 12.85 21.70
C ALA A 175 5.70 12.37 20.24
N VAL A 176 5.47 13.26 19.28
CA VAL A 176 5.55 12.97 17.83
C VAL A 176 6.97 12.53 17.44
N ALA A 177 8.00 13.18 17.97
CA ALA A 177 9.39 12.82 17.70
C ALA A 177 9.73 11.42 18.22
N ILE A 178 9.38 11.13 19.48
CA ILE A 178 9.62 9.81 20.11
C ILE A 178 8.86 8.71 19.36
N SER A 179 7.58 8.93 19.05
CA SER A 179 6.75 8.01 18.26
C SER A 179 7.39 7.73 16.89
N THR A 180 7.85 8.78 16.20
CA THR A 180 8.48 8.65 14.88
C THR A 180 9.74 7.79 14.94
N LEU A 181 10.59 8.00 15.96
CA LEU A 181 11.80 7.22 16.15
C LEU A 181 11.48 5.75 16.44
N ALA A 182 10.52 5.48 17.33
CA ALA A 182 10.12 4.13 17.68
C ALA A 182 9.61 3.35 16.46
N THR A 183 8.71 3.94 15.66
CA THR A 183 8.18 3.28 14.45
C THR A 183 9.26 3.09 13.39
N ASN A 184 10.15 4.07 13.17
CA ASN A 184 11.19 3.95 12.15
C ASN A 184 12.20 2.85 12.49
N ILE A 185 12.60 2.70 13.76
CA ILE A 185 13.50 1.63 14.17
C ILE A 185 12.87 0.27 13.87
N ALA A 186 11.63 0.05 14.31
CA ALA A 186 10.95 -1.22 14.10
C ALA A 186 10.66 -1.47 12.61
N ALA A 187 9.94 -0.58 11.93
CA ALA A 187 9.41 -0.86 10.60
C ALA A 187 10.43 -0.68 9.46
N ASN A 188 11.42 0.20 9.62
CA ASN A 188 12.27 0.64 8.50
C ASN A 188 13.76 0.32 8.66
N ILE A 189 14.21 -0.11 9.85
CA ILE A 189 15.63 -0.47 10.07
C ILE A 189 15.85 -1.97 10.21
N VAL A 190 14.96 -2.69 10.92
CA VAL A 190 15.19 -4.11 11.25
C VAL A 190 15.36 -4.99 10.02
N SER A 191 14.43 -4.93 9.06
CA SER A 191 14.47 -5.77 7.86
C SER A 191 15.68 -5.53 6.97
N PRO A 192 15.97 -4.29 6.50
CA PRO A 192 17.16 -4.08 5.68
C PRO A 192 18.46 -4.34 6.44
N ALA A 193 18.52 -4.15 7.77
CA ALA A 193 19.67 -4.54 8.57
C ALA A 193 19.90 -6.06 8.56
N ASN A 194 18.83 -6.85 8.67
CA ASN A 194 18.89 -8.31 8.50
C ASN A 194 19.32 -8.66 7.06
N ASP A 195 18.75 -8.03 6.03
CA ASP A 195 19.09 -8.28 4.63
C ASP A 195 20.58 -8.06 4.35
N PHE A 196 21.14 -6.92 4.78
CA PHE A 196 22.58 -6.66 4.62
C PHE A 196 23.45 -7.66 5.38
N SER A 197 23.03 -8.06 6.59
CA SER A 197 23.77 -9.06 7.36
C SER A 197 23.71 -10.45 6.72
N ASN A 198 22.61 -10.80 6.06
CA ASN A 198 22.47 -12.08 5.35
C ASN A 198 23.17 -12.07 3.98
N LEU A 199 23.34 -10.89 3.37
CA LEU A 199 24.05 -10.73 2.10
C LEU A 199 25.56 -10.97 2.24
N ALA A 200 26.16 -10.54 3.35
CA ALA A 200 27.59 -10.69 3.63
C ALA A 200 27.84 -10.95 5.12
N PRO A 201 27.49 -12.15 5.64
CA PRO A 201 27.50 -12.44 7.07
C PRO A 201 28.89 -12.32 7.72
N ASP A 202 29.96 -12.62 6.98
CA ASP A 202 31.33 -12.50 7.48
C ASP A 202 31.81 -11.05 7.64
N LYS A 203 31.10 -10.09 7.02
CA LYS A 203 31.52 -8.67 6.95
C LYS A 203 30.54 -7.71 7.61
N ILE A 204 29.25 -8.04 7.61
CA ILE A 204 28.18 -7.14 8.03
C ILE A 204 27.38 -7.81 9.14
N ASN A 205 27.52 -7.29 10.36
CA ASN A 205 26.60 -7.64 11.46
C ASN A 205 25.35 -6.74 11.44
N PHE A 206 24.34 -7.11 12.23
CA PHE A 206 23.06 -6.38 12.32
C PHE A 206 23.24 -4.88 12.61
N ARG A 207 24.15 -4.51 13.53
CA ARG A 207 24.44 -3.10 13.85
C ARG A 207 24.97 -2.35 12.63
N THR A 208 25.93 -2.95 11.92
CA THR A 208 26.52 -2.38 10.71
C THR A 208 25.48 -2.25 9.59
N GLY A 209 24.64 -3.27 9.40
CA GLY A 209 23.51 -3.22 8.47
C GLY A 209 22.51 -2.09 8.80
N GLY A 210 22.25 -1.84 10.09
CA GLY A 210 21.43 -0.72 10.54
C GLY A 210 22.02 0.65 10.18
N TYR A 211 23.33 0.84 10.35
CA TYR A 211 24.00 2.08 9.92
C TYR A 211 23.98 2.27 8.41
N ILE A 212 24.24 1.21 7.63
CA ILE A 212 24.16 1.23 6.17
C ILE A 212 22.75 1.66 5.73
N THR A 213 21.73 1.05 6.33
CA THR A 213 20.32 1.40 6.08
C THR A 213 20.05 2.87 6.34
N GLY A 214 20.50 3.40 7.49
CA GLY A 214 20.31 4.81 7.85
C GLY A 214 20.95 5.77 6.86
N VAL A 215 22.20 5.51 6.46
CA VAL A 215 22.93 6.33 5.48
C VAL A 215 22.23 6.30 4.12
N ILE A 216 21.93 5.11 3.59
CA ILE A 216 21.25 4.96 2.30
C ILE A 216 19.87 5.64 2.35
N GLY A 217 19.12 5.45 3.43
CA GLY A 217 17.80 6.06 3.60
C GLY A 217 17.81 7.59 3.53
N VAL A 218 18.83 8.24 4.08
CA VAL A 218 19.01 9.70 3.95
C VAL A 218 19.41 10.09 2.53
N LEU A 219 20.34 9.34 1.91
CA LEU A 219 20.85 9.62 0.57
C LEU A 219 19.83 9.42 -0.55
N ILE A 220 18.72 8.71 -0.30
CA ILE A 220 17.60 8.57 -1.26
C ILE A 220 16.75 9.87 -1.32
N PHE A 221 16.93 10.82 -0.41
CA PHE A 221 16.15 12.06 -0.31
C PHE A 221 14.63 11.82 -0.27
N PRO A 222 14.10 10.98 0.64
CA PRO A 222 12.69 10.57 0.63
C PRO A 222 11.72 11.74 0.84
N TRP A 223 12.16 12.85 1.42
CA TRP A 223 11.35 14.07 1.56
C TRP A 223 10.94 14.68 0.22
N LYS A 224 11.73 14.49 -0.85
CA LYS A 224 11.34 14.94 -2.19
C LYS A 224 10.18 14.12 -2.75
N LEU A 225 10.13 12.83 -2.44
CA LEU A 225 9.09 11.93 -2.91
C LEU A 225 7.73 12.20 -2.24
N ILE A 226 7.73 12.50 -0.94
CA ILE A 226 6.50 12.78 -0.19
C ILE A 226 6.00 14.23 -0.33
N ALA A 227 6.77 15.12 -0.98
CA ALA A 227 6.39 16.51 -1.19
C ALA A 227 5.14 16.64 -2.10
N ASP A 228 4.93 15.69 -3.01
CA ASP A 228 3.69 15.54 -3.78
C ASP A 228 2.95 14.27 -3.33
N PRO A 229 1.92 14.36 -2.47
CA PRO A 229 1.27 13.18 -1.97
C PRO A 229 0.38 12.48 -3.01
N ASN A 230 -0.07 13.18 -4.07
CA ASN A 230 -0.81 12.55 -5.16
C ASN A 230 0.12 11.69 -6.03
N GLY A 231 1.27 12.25 -6.40
CA GLY A 231 2.35 11.51 -7.04
C GLY A 231 2.80 10.33 -6.18
N TYR A 232 2.96 10.52 -4.87
CA TYR A 232 3.34 9.46 -3.95
C TYR A 232 2.34 8.29 -3.93
N ILE A 233 1.04 8.55 -3.79
CA ILE A 233 0.04 7.48 -3.70
C ILE A 233 -0.20 6.84 -5.07
N PHE A 234 -0.61 7.63 -6.06
CA PHE A 234 -1.13 7.09 -7.32
C PHE A 234 -0.05 6.74 -8.34
N THR A 235 1.15 7.31 -8.20
CA THR A 235 2.27 6.99 -9.09
C THR A 235 3.25 6.06 -8.39
N TRP A 236 3.80 6.46 -7.25
CA TRP A 236 4.86 5.69 -6.60
C TRP A 236 4.34 4.42 -5.90
N LEU A 237 3.39 4.52 -4.97
CA LEU A 237 2.93 3.33 -4.21
C LEU A 237 2.27 2.28 -5.10
N ILE A 238 1.53 2.68 -6.14
CA ILE A 238 0.95 1.72 -7.09
C ILE A 238 2.04 1.06 -7.95
N ALA A 239 3.04 1.82 -8.42
CA ALA A 239 4.17 1.25 -9.14
C ALA A 239 4.93 0.26 -8.26
N TYR A 240 5.16 0.64 -7.01
CA TYR A 240 5.81 -0.20 -6.03
C TYR A 240 5.01 -1.48 -5.73
N SER A 241 3.69 -1.37 -5.61
CA SER A 241 2.76 -2.51 -5.52
C SER A 241 2.86 -3.46 -6.70
N SER A 242 3.08 -2.94 -7.92
CA SER A 242 3.23 -3.75 -9.13
C SER A 242 4.46 -4.65 -9.10
N LEU A 243 5.47 -4.32 -8.28
CA LEU A 243 6.71 -5.09 -8.13
C LEU A 243 6.61 -6.06 -6.95
N LEU A 244 6.08 -5.61 -5.81
CA LEU A 244 6.01 -6.40 -4.59
C LEU A 244 4.88 -7.44 -4.61
N GLY A 245 3.75 -7.14 -5.26
CA GLY A 245 2.64 -8.09 -5.41
C GLY A 245 3.11 -9.41 -6.03
N PRO A 246 3.80 -9.37 -7.19
CA PRO A 246 4.41 -10.55 -7.79
C PRO A 246 5.33 -11.36 -6.87
N ILE A 247 6.17 -10.71 -6.07
CA ILE A 247 7.06 -11.38 -5.11
C ILE A 247 6.23 -12.13 -4.06
N GLY A 248 5.23 -11.45 -3.49
CA GLY A 248 4.31 -12.07 -2.53
C GLY A 248 3.58 -13.29 -3.11
N GLY A 249 3.12 -13.20 -4.36
CA GLY A 249 2.46 -14.29 -5.06
C GLY A 249 3.35 -15.53 -5.19
N ILE A 250 4.61 -15.32 -5.57
CA ILE A 250 5.61 -16.40 -5.70
C ILE A 250 5.93 -17.03 -4.34
N MET A 251 6.15 -16.21 -3.30
CA MET A 251 6.48 -16.70 -1.96
C MET A 251 5.35 -17.57 -1.37
N ILE A 252 4.10 -17.11 -1.50
CA ILE A 252 2.92 -17.86 -1.05
C ILE A 252 2.75 -19.15 -1.85
N ALA A 253 2.88 -19.07 -3.18
CA ALA A 253 2.82 -20.23 -4.07
C ALA A 253 3.88 -21.29 -3.71
N ASP A 254 5.13 -20.85 -3.51
CA ASP A 254 6.25 -21.75 -3.18
C ASP A 254 6.04 -22.43 -1.84
N TYR A 255 5.78 -21.66 -0.78
CA TYR A 255 5.74 -22.20 0.56
C TYR A 255 4.50 -23.08 0.80
N TYR A 256 3.30 -22.60 0.47
CA TYR A 256 2.06 -23.32 0.79
C TYR A 256 1.69 -24.40 -0.23
N PHE A 257 1.85 -24.13 -1.53
CA PHE A 257 1.31 -25.02 -2.57
C PHE A 257 2.36 -25.98 -3.11
N ILE A 258 3.56 -25.48 -3.42
CA ILE A 258 4.65 -26.32 -3.92
C ILE A 258 5.27 -27.12 -2.78
N ARG A 259 5.77 -26.45 -1.74
CA ARG A 259 6.53 -27.09 -0.66
C ARG A 259 5.66 -27.60 0.49
N LYS A 260 4.37 -27.26 0.51
CA LYS A 260 3.42 -27.70 1.55
C LYS A 260 3.94 -27.44 2.96
N GLN A 261 4.52 -26.26 3.17
CA GLN A 261 5.09 -25.77 4.42
C GLN A 261 6.31 -26.58 4.93
N ASN A 262 6.88 -27.45 4.10
CA ASN A 262 8.06 -28.23 4.43
C ASN A 262 9.31 -27.62 3.77
N LEU A 263 10.19 -27.06 4.58
CA LEU A 263 11.48 -26.51 4.16
C LEU A 263 12.61 -27.31 4.79
N ASN A 264 13.55 -27.77 3.97
CA ASN A 264 14.83 -28.26 4.45
C ASN A 264 15.67 -27.05 4.91
N VAL A 265 15.79 -26.87 6.22
CA VAL A 265 16.52 -25.73 6.81
C VAL A 265 18.01 -25.81 6.53
N LYS A 266 18.59 -27.01 6.52
CA LYS A 266 20.03 -27.19 6.27
C LYS A 266 20.41 -26.68 4.88
N ASP A 267 19.62 -27.04 3.88
CA ASP A 267 19.89 -26.66 2.49
C ASP A 267 19.70 -25.17 2.23
N LEU A 268 18.95 -24.43 3.07
CA LEU A 268 18.83 -22.96 2.95
C LEU A 268 20.17 -22.25 3.20
N TYR A 269 21.08 -22.88 3.94
CA TYR A 269 22.41 -22.34 4.27
C TYR A 269 23.53 -23.06 3.50
N ASP A 270 23.20 -23.91 2.53
CA ASP A 270 24.19 -24.65 1.73
C ASP A 270 24.18 -24.17 0.26
N HIS A 271 25.33 -23.68 -0.21
CA HIS A 271 25.52 -23.27 -1.60
C HIS A 271 25.35 -24.40 -2.63
N LYS A 272 25.32 -25.65 -2.19
CA LYS A 272 25.06 -26.85 -3.02
C LYS A 272 23.71 -27.50 -2.72
N GLY A 273 22.91 -26.93 -1.82
CA GLY A 273 21.61 -27.45 -1.42
C GLY A 273 20.52 -27.34 -2.50
N GLU A 274 19.33 -27.89 -2.20
CA GLU A 274 18.21 -27.96 -3.14
C GLU A 274 17.72 -26.59 -3.67
N TYR A 275 18.01 -25.49 -2.97
CA TYR A 275 17.58 -24.13 -3.33
C TYR A 275 18.57 -23.39 -4.23
N ARG A 276 19.68 -24.02 -4.64
CA ARG A 276 20.66 -23.41 -5.54
C ARG A 276 20.11 -23.21 -6.97
N PHE A 277 19.20 -24.09 -7.41
CA PHE A 277 18.71 -24.14 -8.79
C PHE A 277 19.86 -24.04 -9.82
N THR A 278 19.71 -23.18 -10.84
CA THR A 278 20.73 -22.98 -11.87
C THR A 278 21.59 -21.76 -11.53
N ASN A 279 22.85 -22.00 -11.15
CA ASN A 279 23.82 -20.95 -10.81
C ASN A 279 23.36 -19.99 -9.70
N GLY A 280 22.60 -20.48 -8.72
CA GLY A 280 22.06 -19.66 -7.61
C GLY A 280 20.69 -19.03 -7.91
N PHE A 281 20.13 -19.21 -9.11
CA PHE A 281 18.88 -18.56 -9.51
C PHE A 281 17.79 -19.56 -9.89
N ASN A 282 16.60 -19.36 -9.33
CA ASN A 282 15.38 -20.01 -9.81
C ASN A 282 14.83 -19.28 -11.04
N ARG A 283 15.14 -19.79 -12.24
CA ARG A 283 14.64 -19.21 -13.50
C ARG A 283 13.12 -19.16 -13.57
N TYR A 284 12.42 -20.14 -12.98
CA TYR A 284 10.95 -20.18 -12.96
C TYR A 284 10.37 -19.06 -12.09
N ALA A 285 11.00 -18.75 -10.96
CA ALA A 285 10.62 -17.60 -10.13
C ALA A 285 10.83 -16.28 -10.87
N ILE A 286 11.96 -16.13 -11.58
CA ILE A 286 12.26 -14.92 -12.37
C ILE A 286 11.23 -14.75 -13.50
N ILE A 287 10.91 -15.81 -14.24
CA ILE A 287 9.90 -15.76 -15.31
C ILE A 287 8.52 -15.39 -14.73
N ALA A 288 8.13 -16.02 -13.62
CA ALA A 288 6.86 -15.71 -12.95
C ALA A 288 6.81 -14.25 -12.45
N LEU A 289 7.93 -13.72 -11.96
CA LEU A 289 8.05 -12.33 -11.52
C LEU A 289 7.82 -11.38 -12.70
N LEU A 290 8.55 -11.59 -13.80
CA LEU A 290 8.46 -10.75 -14.99
C LEU A 290 7.04 -10.79 -15.59
N LEU A 291 6.43 -11.97 -15.66
CA LEU A 291 5.06 -12.14 -16.16
C LEU A 291 4.01 -11.54 -15.21
N GLY A 292 4.27 -11.46 -13.91
CA GLY A 292 3.41 -10.76 -12.95
C GLY A 292 3.51 -9.23 -13.06
N ILE A 293 4.69 -8.70 -13.40
CA ILE A 293 4.92 -7.26 -13.58
C ILE A 293 4.34 -6.77 -14.91
N LEU A 294 4.50 -7.54 -15.98
CA LEU A 294 4.21 -7.15 -17.36
C LEU A 294 2.81 -6.52 -17.58
N PRO A 295 1.70 -7.06 -17.03
CA PRO A 295 0.37 -6.48 -17.22
C PRO A 295 0.21 -5.05 -16.67
N ASN A 296 1.06 -4.65 -15.72
CA ASN A 296 1.00 -3.34 -15.08
C ASN A 296 1.82 -2.27 -15.82
N VAL A 297 2.74 -2.69 -16.70
CA VAL A 297 3.65 -1.79 -17.42
C VAL A 297 2.91 -0.74 -18.26
N PRO A 298 1.86 -1.09 -19.04
CA PRO A 298 1.14 -0.09 -19.83
C PRO A 298 0.54 1.03 -18.97
N GLY A 299 -0.13 0.69 -17.86
CA GLY A 299 -0.71 1.70 -16.97
C GLY A 299 0.35 2.53 -16.23
N PHE A 300 1.47 1.92 -15.84
CA PHE A 300 2.60 2.66 -15.27
C PHE A 300 3.15 3.71 -16.25
N LEU A 301 3.42 3.31 -17.49
CA LEU A 301 3.98 4.21 -18.53
C LEU A 301 3.06 5.40 -18.84
N LEU A 302 1.74 5.20 -18.78
CA LEU A 302 0.74 6.27 -18.92
C LEU A 302 0.77 7.21 -17.70
N GLN A 303 0.86 6.65 -16.49
CA GLN A 303 0.85 7.41 -15.25
C GLN A 303 2.06 8.35 -15.13
N ILE A 304 3.24 7.89 -15.58
CA ILE A 304 4.46 8.71 -15.63
C ILE A 304 4.56 9.58 -16.90
N LYS A 305 3.51 9.62 -17.73
CA LYS A 305 3.40 10.46 -18.93
C LYS A 305 4.49 10.20 -19.99
N LEU A 306 5.05 8.99 -20.05
CA LEU A 306 6.00 8.60 -21.10
C LEU A 306 5.32 8.25 -22.42
N ILE A 307 4.04 7.88 -22.38
CA ILE A 307 3.24 7.53 -23.55
C ILE A 307 1.87 8.21 -23.49
N SER A 308 1.24 8.39 -24.64
CA SER A 308 -0.08 9.04 -24.77
C SER A 308 -1.18 8.20 -24.11
N SER A 309 -2.19 8.86 -23.52
CA SER A 309 -3.37 8.25 -22.90
C SER A 309 -4.17 7.32 -23.82
N THR A 310 -3.94 7.39 -25.14
CA THR A 310 -4.58 6.61 -26.18
C THR A 310 -3.72 5.45 -26.71
N ALA A 311 -2.48 5.30 -26.22
CA ALA A 311 -1.54 4.29 -26.72
C ALA A 311 -1.98 2.85 -26.41
N PHE A 312 -2.77 2.65 -25.35
CA PHE A 312 -3.31 1.35 -24.95
C PHE A 312 -4.82 1.41 -24.72
N PRO A 313 -5.55 0.31 -24.98
CA PRO A 313 -6.95 0.19 -24.58
C PRO A 313 -7.14 0.47 -23.09
N ALA A 314 -8.22 1.17 -22.75
CA ALA A 314 -8.50 1.60 -21.37
C ALA A 314 -8.52 0.43 -20.36
N TRP A 315 -8.98 -0.75 -20.77
CA TRP A 315 -9.02 -1.91 -19.88
C TRP A 315 -7.62 -2.42 -19.51
N ILE A 316 -6.62 -2.28 -20.39
CA ILE A 316 -5.23 -2.67 -20.11
C ILE A 316 -4.58 -1.65 -19.17
N SER A 317 -4.75 -0.37 -19.44
CA SER A 317 -4.18 0.69 -18.60
C SER A 317 -4.79 0.72 -17.20
N GLN A 318 -6.07 0.38 -17.07
CA GLN A 318 -6.76 0.29 -15.79
C GLN A 318 -6.30 -0.87 -14.90
N LEU A 319 -5.62 -1.90 -15.43
CA LEU A 319 -5.06 -2.99 -14.61
C LEU A 319 -4.08 -2.45 -13.56
N TYR A 320 -3.42 -1.34 -13.86
CA TYR A 320 -2.50 -0.68 -12.93
C TYR A 320 -3.17 -0.24 -11.63
N ASN A 321 -4.45 0.13 -11.66
CA ASN A 321 -5.22 0.44 -10.44
C ASN A 321 -5.36 -0.76 -9.49
N TYR A 322 -5.10 -1.97 -10.00
CA TYR A 322 -5.16 -3.25 -9.29
C TYR A 322 -3.78 -3.93 -9.24
N ALA A 323 -2.70 -3.17 -9.45
CA ALA A 323 -1.39 -3.73 -9.78
C ALA A 323 -0.89 -4.80 -8.80
N TRP A 324 -1.14 -4.60 -7.50
CA TRP A 324 -0.81 -5.59 -6.47
C TRP A 324 -1.49 -6.94 -6.74
N PHE A 325 -2.81 -6.92 -6.92
CA PHE A 325 -3.64 -8.12 -7.02
C PHE A 325 -3.39 -8.87 -8.34
N VAL A 326 -3.29 -8.12 -9.44
CA VAL A 326 -2.96 -8.68 -10.75
C VAL A 326 -1.59 -9.33 -10.69
N GLY A 327 -0.58 -8.61 -10.19
CA GLY A 327 0.78 -9.12 -10.10
C GLY A 327 0.90 -10.35 -9.19
N PHE A 328 0.27 -10.32 -8.03
CA PHE A 328 0.24 -11.43 -7.07
C PHE A 328 -0.38 -12.71 -7.66
N LEU A 329 -1.54 -12.58 -8.31
CA LEU A 329 -2.24 -13.74 -8.86
C LEU A 329 -1.51 -14.31 -10.08
N VAL A 330 -1.08 -13.44 -11.01
CA VAL A 330 -0.40 -13.88 -12.23
C VAL A 330 0.93 -14.55 -11.89
N SER A 331 1.77 -13.94 -11.05
CA SER A 331 3.06 -14.54 -10.68
C SER A 331 2.87 -15.84 -9.90
N GLY A 332 1.91 -15.90 -8.97
CA GLY A 332 1.63 -17.08 -8.17
C GLY A 332 1.18 -18.25 -9.05
N ILE A 333 0.24 -18.03 -9.96
CA ILE A 333 -0.25 -19.05 -10.89
C ILE A 333 0.86 -19.53 -11.82
N VAL A 334 1.57 -18.59 -12.46
CA VAL A 334 2.67 -18.93 -13.38
C VAL A 334 3.74 -19.72 -12.66
N TYR A 335 4.13 -19.30 -11.46
CA TYR A 335 5.13 -20.00 -10.66
C TYR A 335 4.70 -21.43 -10.32
N MET A 336 3.43 -21.61 -9.90
CA MET A 336 2.90 -22.95 -9.63
C MET A 336 2.95 -23.86 -10.86
N LEU A 337 2.55 -23.36 -12.03
CA LEU A 337 2.55 -24.12 -13.27
C LEU A 337 3.96 -24.53 -13.68
N LEU A 338 4.92 -23.60 -13.62
CA LEU A 338 6.31 -23.85 -13.99
C LEU A 338 6.99 -24.83 -13.02
N MET A 339 6.81 -24.64 -11.71
CA MET A 339 7.43 -25.48 -10.68
C MET A 339 6.84 -26.88 -10.61
N LYS A 340 5.55 -27.05 -10.92
CA LYS A 340 4.92 -28.37 -11.02
C LYS A 340 5.60 -29.18 -12.13
N SER A 341 5.76 -28.59 -13.31
CA SER A 341 6.44 -29.22 -14.46
C SER A 341 7.90 -29.57 -14.14
N TYR A 342 8.63 -28.67 -13.48
CA TYR A 342 10.02 -28.90 -13.08
C TYR A 342 10.19 -30.08 -12.11
N ARG A 343 9.32 -30.18 -11.10
CA ARG A 343 9.37 -31.28 -10.12
C ARG A 343 9.09 -32.63 -10.76
N THR A 344 8.08 -32.70 -11.64
CA THR A 344 7.78 -33.92 -12.40
C THR A 344 8.99 -34.35 -13.23
N SER A 345 9.62 -33.41 -13.95
CA SER A 345 10.83 -33.72 -14.73
C SER A 345 11.97 -34.22 -13.85
N THR A 346 12.23 -33.57 -12.70
CA THR A 346 13.34 -33.92 -11.81
C THR A 346 13.13 -35.30 -11.16
N GLN A 347 11.90 -35.64 -10.79
CA GLN A 347 11.58 -36.97 -10.25
C GLN A 347 11.74 -38.06 -11.31
N ILE A 348 11.29 -37.84 -12.55
CA ILE A 348 11.49 -38.78 -13.67
C ILE A 348 12.98 -39.01 -13.93
N THR A 349 13.78 -37.95 -13.94
CA THR A 349 15.24 -38.05 -14.13
C THR A 349 15.88 -38.87 -13.02
N LYS A 350 15.58 -38.61 -11.75
CA LYS A 350 16.10 -39.40 -10.63
C LYS A 350 15.69 -40.87 -10.70
N ALA A 351 14.43 -41.16 -11.06
CA ALA A 351 13.95 -42.53 -11.20
C ALA A 351 14.69 -43.30 -12.30
N LYS A 352 14.99 -42.67 -13.45
CA LYS A 352 15.74 -43.31 -14.54
C LYS A 352 17.18 -43.69 -14.15
N TYR A 353 17.84 -42.88 -13.33
CA TYR A 353 19.20 -43.19 -12.87
C TYR A 353 19.21 -44.29 -11.80
N VAL A 354 18.17 -44.40 -10.97
CA VAL A 354 18.06 -45.47 -9.95
C VAL A 354 17.75 -46.84 -10.57
N THR A 355 17.12 -46.89 -11.75
CA THR A 355 16.83 -48.16 -12.46
C THR A 355 17.93 -48.59 -13.44
N ALA A 356 19.00 -47.80 -13.58
CA ALA A 356 20.11 -48.08 -14.49
C ALA A 356 21.33 -48.70 -13.77
N ASP A 357 21.26 -48.84 -12.45
CA ASP A 357 22.13 -49.65 -11.59
C ASP A 357 21.40 -50.97 -11.26
#